data_AF-A0A7J9GN36-F1
#
_entry.id   AF-A0A7J9GN36-F1
#
_cell.length_a   1.000
_cell.length_b   1.000
_cell.length_c   1.000
_cell.angle_alpha   90.00
_cell.angle_beta   90.00
_cell.angle_gamma   90.00
#
_symmetry.space_group_name_H-M   'P 1'
#
loop_
_entity.id
_entity.type
_entity.pdbx_description
1 polymer ?
#
loop_
_entity_poly.entity_id
_entity_poly.type
_entity_poly.pdbx_seq_one_letter_code
_entity_poly.pdbx_strand_id
1 'polypeptide(L)' 'MNPQQPSLSEPDLQVPSLASLRIQPSSPRFPFSTPIAGSQRRIAIAVDLSDESAYAVRWAVQNYIRPGDAVVLLHV' A
#
# COMPACT_ATOMS: atom_id res chain seq x y z
N MET A 1 -8.11 -47.91 44.31
CA MET A 1 -9.58 -47.85 44.34
C MET A 1 -9.96 -46.41 44.61
N ASN A 2 -10.63 -45.76 43.66
CA ASN A 2 -11.36 -44.52 43.90
C ASN A 2 -12.78 -44.88 44.33
N PRO A 3 -13.41 -44.13 45.23
CA PRO A 3 -14.84 -43.92 45.16
C PRO A 3 -15.17 -42.47 44.75
N GLN A 4 -15.86 -42.38 43.62
CA GLN A 4 -16.82 -41.32 43.21
C GLN A 4 -17.80 -40.99 44.34
N GLN A 5 -18.37 -39.78 44.54
CA GLN A 5 -19.21 -38.88 43.69
C GLN A 5 -19.80 -37.78 44.66
N PRO A 6 -20.73 -36.84 44.31
CA PRO A 6 -21.19 -36.26 43.02
C PRO A 6 -21.45 -34.71 42.99
N SER A 7 -21.36 -34.14 41.78
CA SER A 7 -22.16 -33.07 41.09
C SER A 7 -22.77 -31.83 41.80
N LEU A 8 -22.51 -30.65 41.20
CA LEU A 8 -23.53 -29.61 40.88
C LEU A 8 -22.90 -28.56 39.91
N SER A 9 -22.97 -28.78 38.60
CA SER A 9 -23.91 -28.15 37.64
C SER A 9 -23.49 -26.75 37.17
N GLU A 10 -22.86 -26.65 36.01
CA GLU A 10 -22.91 -25.44 35.17
C GLU A 10 -23.53 -25.79 33.82
N PRO A 11 -24.55 -25.02 33.36
CA PRO A 11 -25.36 -25.38 32.22
C PRO A 11 -24.62 -25.15 30.89
N ASP A 12 -24.89 -26.08 29.98
CA ASP A 12 -24.55 -26.09 28.56
C ASP A 12 -25.06 -24.81 27.88
N LEU A 13 -24.22 -23.77 27.83
CA LEU A 13 -24.43 -22.63 26.94
C LEU A 13 -23.66 -22.89 25.65
N GLN A 14 -24.31 -23.62 24.74
CA GLN A 14 -23.93 -23.71 23.34
C GLN A 14 -23.85 -22.30 22.75
N VAL A 15 -22.65 -21.73 22.71
CA VAL A 15 -22.37 -20.52 21.94
C VAL A 15 -22.66 -20.82 20.48
N PRO A 16 -23.60 -20.12 19.82
CA PRO A 16 -23.78 -20.28 18.39
C PRO A 16 -22.47 -19.89 17.73
N SER A 17 -21.90 -20.79 16.93
CA SER A 17 -20.82 -20.47 16.01
C SER A 17 -21.29 -19.28 15.17
N LEU A 18 -20.80 -18.08 15.51
CA LEU A 18 -20.90 -16.91 14.67
C LEU A 18 -20.03 -17.24 13.45
N ALA A 19 -20.63 -17.93 12.49
CA ALA A 19 -20.12 -18.05 11.14
C ALA A 19 -19.70 -16.66 10.73
N SER A 20 -18.38 -16.48 10.68
CA SER A 20 -17.70 -15.22 10.41
C SER A 20 -18.48 -14.45 9.36
N LEU A 21 -19.19 -13.40 9.79
CA LEU A 21 -19.95 -12.55 8.89
C LEU A 21 -18.93 -11.77 8.07
N ARG A 22 -18.45 -12.41 7.00
CA ARG A 22 -17.48 -11.84 6.07
C ARG A 22 -18.25 -10.84 5.22
N ILE A 23 -18.40 -9.64 5.76
CA ILE A 23 -18.90 -8.48 5.02
C ILE A 23 -17.88 -8.25 3.91
N GLN A 24 -18.14 -8.78 2.72
CA GLN A 24 -17.41 -8.40 1.52
C GLN A 24 -17.82 -6.97 1.17
N PRO A 25 -16.91 -5.98 1.20
CA PRO A 25 -17.22 -4.68 0.64
C PRO A 25 -17.44 -4.87 -0.87
N SER A 26 -18.66 -4.62 -1.34
CA SER A 26 -19.10 -4.73 -2.74
C SER A 26 -18.51 -3.65 -3.67
N SER A 27 -17.44 -2.99 -3.24
CA SER A 27 -16.81 -1.90 -3.98
C SER A 27 -15.55 -2.41 -4.69
N PRO A 28 -15.42 -2.27 -6.03
CA PRO A 28 -14.17 -2.53 -6.72
C PRO A 28 -13.11 -1.60 -6.15
N ARG A 29 -12.21 -2.16 -5.33
CA ARG A 29 -11.06 -1.43 -4.80
C ARG A 29 -10.07 -1.30 -5.94
N PHE A 30 -10.20 -0.24 -6.72
CA PHE A 30 -9.16 0.15 -7.67
C PHE A 30 -7.87 0.32 -6.85
N PRO A 31 -6.80 -0.43 -7.12
CA PRO A 31 -5.54 -0.14 -6.48
C PRO A 31 -5.17 1.28 -6.89
N PHE A 32 -5.02 2.18 -5.92
CA PHE A 32 -4.43 3.50 -6.14
C PHE A 32 -2.94 3.31 -6.46
N SER A 33 -2.63 2.74 -7.63
CA SER A 33 -1.27 2.73 -8.14
C SER A 33 -1.03 4.11 -8.71
N THR A 34 -0.36 4.97 -7.95
CA THR A 34 0.27 6.16 -8.54
C THR A 34 1.15 5.70 -9.71
N PRO A 35 1.30 6.45 -10.81
CA PRO A 35 2.14 6.05 -11.94
C PRO A 35 3.61 5.75 -11.56
N ILE A 36 4.01 6.16 -10.36
CA ILE A 36 5.33 5.98 -9.76
C ILE A 36 5.40 4.71 -8.86
N ALA A 37 4.28 4.02 -8.65
CA ALA A 37 4.21 2.83 -7.80
C ALA A 37 4.89 1.66 -8.53
N GLY A 38 6.14 1.37 -8.12
CA GLY A 38 7.00 0.37 -8.75
C GLY A 38 8.29 0.93 -9.35
N SER A 39 8.49 2.26 -9.36
CA SER A 39 9.75 2.86 -9.80
C SER A 39 10.89 2.46 -8.86
N GLN A 40 12.05 2.11 -9.41
CA GLN A 40 13.23 1.76 -8.61
C GLN A 40 13.83 2.98 -7.90
N ARG A 41 13.77 4.15 -8.54
CA ARG A 41 14.20 5.43 -7.99
C ARG A 41 13.22 6.54 -8.34
N ARG A 42 13.16 7.55 -7.48
CA ARG A 42 12.36 8.75 -7.66
C ARG A 42 13.28 9.96 -7.73
N ILE A 43 13.20 10.71 -8.81
CA ILE A 43 14.07 11.85 -9.11
C ILE A 43 13.19 13.09 -9.17
N ALA A 44 13.48 14.08 -8.33
CA ALA A 44 12.82 15.38 -8.35
C ALA A 44 13.76 16.40 -9.02
N ILE A 45 13.27 17.13 -10.00
CA ILE A 45 14.04 18.17 -10.71
C ILE A 45 13.33 19.51 -10.49
N ALA A 46 14.01 20.47 -9.87
CA ALA A 46 13.53 21.83 -9.72
C ALA A 46 13.77 22.63 -11.02
N VAL A 47 12.80 23.42 -11.47
CA VAL A 47 12.84 24.20 -12.72
C VAL A 47 12.31 25.62 -12.52
N ASP A 48 12.91 26.62 -13.18
CA ASP A 48 12.65 28.06 -12.97
C ASP A 48 12.39 28.85 -14.28
N LEU A 49 11.68 28.26 -15.25
CA LEU A 49 11.32 28.82 -16.58
C LEU A 49 12.50 29.33 -17.44
N SER A 50 13.72 29.08 -17.00
CA SER A 50 14.96 29.49 -17.64
C SER A 50 15.41 28.50 -18.73
N ASP A 51 16.25 28.96 -19.66
CA ASP A 51 16.88 28.08 -20.64
C ASP A 51 17.90 27.13 -19.98
N GLU A 52 18.52 27.56 -18.88
CA GLU A 52 19.46 26.80 -18.07
C GLU A 52 18.78 25.55 -17.49
N SER A 53 17.60 25.71 -16.89
CA SER A 53 16.83 24.58 -16.36
C SER A 53 16.36 23.63 -17.47
N ALA A 54 15.98 24.17 -18.64
CA ALA A 54 15.63 23.37 -19.81
C ALA A 54 16.83 22.58 -20.37
N TYR A 55 18.03 23.15 -20.32
CA TYR A 55 19.26 22.44 -20.67
C TYR A 55 19.57 21.33 -19.66
N ALA A 56 19.46 21.62 -18.35
CA ALA A 56 19.71 20.65 -17.29
C ALA A 56 18.77 19.44 -17.37
N VAL A 57 17.48 19.66 -17.67
CA VAL A 57 16.51 18.57 -17.89
C VAL A 57 16.93 17.72 -19.09
N ARG A 58 17.28 18.34 -20.21
CA ARG A 58 17.75 17.62 -21.42
C ARG A 58 19.01 16.79 -21.14
N TRP A 59 19.96 17.37 -20.41
CA TRP A 59 21.18 16.67 -20.00
C TRP A 59 20.86 15.48 -19.08
N ALA A 60 19.97 15.67 -18.09
CA ALA A 60 19.58 14.62 -17.15
C ALA A 60 18.91 13.45 -17.86
N VAL A 61 18.06 13.69 -18.86
CA VAL A 61 17.43 12.63 -19.66
C VAL A 61 18.48 11.80 -20.40
N GLN A 62 19.51 12.45 -20.95
CA GLN A 62 20.53 11.78 -21.76
C GLN A 62 21.59 11.05 -20.91
N ASN A 63 21.89 11.55 -19.72
CA ASN A 63 23.09 11.13 -18.97
C ASN A 63 22.79 10.51 -17.60
N TYR A 64 21.62 10.77 -17.02
CA TYR A 64 21.34 10.41 -15.62
C TYR A 64 20.13 9.50 -15.46
N ILE A 65 19.02 9.84 -16.12
CA ILE A 65 17.75 9.13 -16.02
C ILE A 65 17.86 7.78 -16.73
N ARG A 66 17.38 6.72 -16.07
CA ARG A 66 17.37 5.36 -16.59
C ARG A 66 15.94 4.83 -16.72
N PRO A 67 15.71 3.81 -17.56
CA PRO A 67 14.43 3.11 -17.58
C PRO A 67 14.07 2.60 -16.17
N GLY A 68 12.83 2.86 -15.73
CA GLY A 68 12.35 2.49 -14.40
C GLY A 68 12.54 3.55 -13.31
N ASP A 69 13.24 4.65 -13.60
CA ASP A 69 13.22 5.84 -12.77
C ASP A 69 11.90 6.60 -12.97
N ALA A 70 11.32 7.11 -11.90
CA ALA A 70 10.20 8.04 -11.95
C ALA A 70 10.68 9.46 -11.72
N VAL A 71 10.34 10.35 -12.65
CA VAL A 71 10.81 11.74 -12.65
C VAL A 71 9.65 12.68 -12.36
N VAL A 72 9.85 13.61 -11.44
CA VAL A 72 8.88 14.65 -11.09
C VAL A 72 9.55 16.01 -11.30
N LEU A 73 8.91 16.87 -12.08
CA LEU A 73 9.33 18.27 -12.26
C LEU A 73 8.62 19.14 -11.24
N LEU A 74 9.39 19.94 -10.51
CA LEU A 74 8.88 20.91 -9.53
C LEU A 74 9.28 22.31 -10.01
N HIS A 75 8.30 23.19 -10.14
CA HIS A 75 8.59 24.59 -10.42
C HIS A 75 8.87 25.34 -9.11
N VAL A 76 9.86 26.24 -9.11
CA VAL A 76 10.23 27.12 -7.98
C VAL A 76 10.05 28.59 -8.32
#